data_AF-A0A7J7GF02-F1
#
_entry.id   AF-A0A7J7GF02-F1
#
_cell.length_a   1.000
_cell.length_b   1.000
_cell.length_c   1.000
_cell.angle_alpha   90.00
_cell.angle_beta   90.00
_cell.angle_gamma   90.00
#
_symmetry.space_group_name_H-M   'P 1'
#
loop_
_entity.id
_entity.type
_entity.pdbx_description
1 polymer ?
#
loop_
_entity_poly.entity_id
_entity_poly.type
_entity_poly.pdbx_seq_one_letter_code
_entity_poly.pdbx_strand_id
1 'polypeptide(L)'
;MRIAVGIARGIQFLHSGITPGMYGNDLKIENILLDKTLTAKISSYNISLSSKVKQVHFTFRVTCSESPLNGQDNPNRLSRSSVCICSTESAEKNDIYRLGVILLELERGLAESPLRLREAIDPSIRGTFAHESLKTAVEITMKCLNKDSISHPTIEDVLWHMQY
;
A
#
# COMPACT_ATOMS: atom_id res chain seq x y z
N MET A 1 -10.29 3.31 11.12
CA MET A 1 -10.21 3.13 9.66
C MET A 1 -10.07 4.42 8.83
N ARG A 2 -10.25 5.63 9.39
CA ARG A 2 -10.18 6.89 8.60
C ARG A 2 -8.88 7.10 7.81
N ILE A 3 -7.73 6.83 8.43
CA ILE A 3 -6.42 6.98 7.78
C ILE A 3 -6.28 6.01 6.60
N ALA A 4 -6.54 4.71 6.82
CA ALA A 4 -6.52 3.68 5.78
C ALA A 4 -7.43 4.01 4.59
N VAL A 5 -8.67 4.45 4.85
CA VAL A 5 -9.60 4.90 3.80
C VAL A 5 -9.05 6.12 3.05
N GLY A 6 -8.42 7.06 3.76
CA GLY A 6 -7.77 8.22 3.14
C GLY A 6 -6.65 7.82 2.17
N ILE A 7 -5.81 6.86 2.57
CA ILE A 7 -4.72 6.33 1.73
C ILE A 7 -5.31 5.64 0.48
N ALA A 8 -6.29 4.76 0.67
CA ALA A 8 -6.93 4.04 -0.43
C ALA A 8 -7.61 4.99 -1.44
N ARG A 9 -8.25 6.07 -0.96
CA ARG A 9 -8.80 7.13 -1.82
C ARG A 9 -7.71 7.90 -2.57
N GLY A 10 -6.57 8.16 -1.91
CA GLY A 10 -5.41 8.78 -2.57
C GLY A 10 -4.89 7.91 -3.72
N ILE A 11 -4.78 6.60 -3.50
CA ILE A 11 -4.36 5.64 -4.54
C ILE A 11 -5.38 5.59 -5.67
N GLN A 12 -6.67 5.52 -5.35
CA GLN A 12 -7.74 5.58 -6.36
C GLN A 12 -7.61 6.84 -7.23
N PHE A 13 -7.37 8.00 -6.62
CA PHE A 13 -7.17 9.24 -7.36
C PHE A 13 -5.95 9.19 -8.28
N LEU A 14 -4.86 8.55 -7.88
CA LEU A 14 -3.68 8.36 -8.74
C LEU A 14 -3.97 7.41 -9.91
N HIS A 15 -4.75 6.36 -9.69
CA HIS A 15 -5.07 5.35 -10.70
C HIS A 15 -6.10 5.84 -11.73
N SER A 16 -7.19 6.44 -11.28
CA SER A 16 -8.34 6.79 -12.14
C SER A 16 -8.69 8.28 -12.16
N GLY A 17 -8.21 9.07 -11.20
CA GLY A 17 -8.48 10.50 -11.10
C GLY A 17 -7.60 11.39 -11.99
N ILE A 18 -6.53 10.84 -12.56
CA ILE A 18 -5.56 11.55 -13.42
C ILE A 18 -5.42 10.79 -14.75
N THR A 19 -5.28 11.52 -15.86
CA THR A 19 -5.05 10.92 -17.19
C THR A 19 -3.73 11.43 -17.78
N PRO A 20 -2.75 10.55 -18.10
CA PRO A 20 -2.75 9.10 -17.86
C PRO A 20 -2.64 8.75 -16.37
N GLY A 21 -3.21 7.61 -15.96
CA GLY A 21 -3.14 7.11 -14.58
C GLY A 21 -1.70 6.83 -14.14
N MET A 22 -1.46 6.95 -12.83
CA MET A 22 -0.14 6.86 -12.20
C MET A 22 -0.05 5.60 -11.33
N TYR A 23 0.73 4.60 -11.75
CA TYR A 23 0.80 3.27 -11.14
C TYR A 23 2.22 2.88 -10.77
N GLY A 24 2.45 2.14 -9.69
CA GLY A 24 3.79 1.69 -9.26
C GLY A 24 4.45 2.69 -8.30
N ASN A 25 3.66 3.50 -7.63
CA ASN A 25 4.09 4.56 -6.74
C ASN A 25 4.97 4.04 -5.58
N ASP A 26 5.85 4.88 -5.04
CA ASP A 26 6.67 4.51 -3.87
C ASP A 26 5.85 4.61 -2.57
N LEU A 27 4.85 3.74 -2.48
CA LEU A 27 3.96 3.64 -1.33
C LEU A 27 4.70 2.97 -0.16
N LYS A 28 5.09 3.79 0.81
CA LYS A 28 5.66 3.41 2.11
C LYS A 28 4.97 4.21 3.20
N ILE A 29 4.91 3.68 4.42
CA ILE A 29 4.31 4.40 5.55
C ILE A 29 4.98 5.76 5.81
N GLU A 30 6.30 5.86 5.58
CA GLU A 30 7.09 7.10 5.67
C GLU A 30 6.64 8.19 4.68
N ASN A 31 6.04 7.78 3.57
CA ASN A 31 5.52 8.64 2.51
C ASN A 31 4.02 8.96 2.68
N ILE A 32 3.40 8.53 3.79
CA ILE A 32 2.03 8.88 4.14
C ILE A 32 2.07 9.95 5.23
N LEU A 33 1.73 11.18 4.85
CA LEU A 33 1.66 12.31 5.75
C LEU A 33 0.25 12.46 6.32
N LEU A 34 0.16 12.91 7.56
CA LEU A 34 -1.11 13.30 8.19
C LEU A 34 -1.15 14.82 8.35
N ASP A 35 -2.27 15.43 7.97
CA ASP A 35 -2.49 16.84 8.28
C ASP A 35 -3.05 17.04 9.71
N LYS A 36 -3.32 18.30 10.07
CA LYS A 36 -3.85 18.69 11.39
C LYS A 36 -5.18 18.01 11.74
N THR A 37 -5.90 17.48 10.75
CA THR A 37 -7.18 16.79 10.91
C THR A 37 -7.07 15.27 10.89
N LEU A 38 -5.83 14.73 10.90
CA LEU A 38 -5.53 13.31 10.72
C LEU A 38 -5.99 12.75 9.36
N THR A 39 -6.05 13.61 8.34
CA THR A 39 -6.32 13.18 6.96
C THR A 39 -5.03 12.76 6.29
N ALA A 40 -5.03 11.55 5.72
CA ALA A 40 -3.86 10.98 5.03
C ALA A 40 -3.60 11.64 3.67
N LYS A 41 -2.32 11.88 3.36
CA LYS A 41 -1.83 12.45 2.10
C LYS A 41 -0.59 11.70 1.62
N ILE A 42 -0.59 11.31 0.35
CA ILE A 42 0.53 10.60 -0.27
C ILE A 42 1.55 11.63 -0.75
N SER A 43 2.79 11.60 -0.25
CA SER A 43 3.84 12.56 -0.60
C SER A 43 4.74 12.11 -1.76
N SER A 44 4.92 10.78 -1.92
CA SER A 44 5.84 10.20 -2.89
C SER A 44 5.09 9.35 -3.92
N TYR A 45 4.72 9.97 -5.03
CA TYR A 45 4.13 9.32 -6.19
C TYR A 45 4.99 9.59 -7.42
N ASN A 46 4.93 8.71 -8.41
CA ASN A 46 5.84 8.83 -9.56
C ASN A 46 5.24 9.75 -10.62
N ILE A 47 5.95 10.83 -10.89
CA ILE A 47 5.60 11.80 -11.92
C ILE A 47 6.11 11.29 -13.26
N SER A 48 5.21 10.77 -14.09
CA SER A 48 5.58 10.39 -15.46
C SER A 48 5.81 11.64 -16.31
N LEU A 49 7.06 11.91 -16.69
CA LEU A 49 7.37 12.94 -17.67
C LEU A 49 6.89 12.47 -19.05
N SER A 50 5.79 13.03 -19.51
CA SER A 50 5.28 12.81 -20.88
C SER A 50 6.25 13.45 -21.89
N SER A 51 7.25 12.69 -22.32
CA SER A 51 7.97 13.03 -23.55
C SER A 51 7.11 12.64 -24.74
N LYS A 52 6.81 13.60 -25.62
CA LYS A 52 6.09 13.39 -26.88
C LYS A 52 6.90 12.47 -27.80
N VAL A 53 6.85 11.17 -27.58
CA VAL A 53 7.29 10.16 -28.55
C VAL A 53 6.17 9.17 -28.75
N LYS A 54 5.77 9.05 -30.01
CA LYS A 54 4.61 8.30 -30.48
C LYS A 54 4.73 6.82 -30.14
N GLN A 55 3.66 6.30 -29.52
CA GLN A 55 3.22 4.92 -29.42
C GLN A 55 4.07 3.88 -28.64
N VAL A 56 3.32 3.16 -27.78
CA VAL A 56 3.54 1.80 -27.23
C VAL A 56 4.32 1.71 -25.91
N HIS A 57 3.62 1.24 -24.87
CA HIS A 57 4.05 0.95 -23.49
C HIS A 57 4.51 2.16 -22.65
N PHE A 58 3.62 2.60 -21.76
CA PHE A 58 3.98 3.52 -20.67
C PHE A 58 4.94 2.78 -19.73
N THR A 59 6.23 3.06 -19.86
CA THR A 59 7.28 2.41 -19.06
C THR A 59 7.42 3.16 -17.75
N PHE A 60 7.01 2.51 -16.67
CA PHE A 60 7.11 3.08 -15.34
C PHE A 60 8.40 2.60 -14.66
N ARG A 61 9.15 3.51 -14.04
CA ARG A 61 10.27 3.15 -13.17
C ARG A 61 9.73 2.68 -11.82
N VAL A 62 9.61 1.37 -11.65
CA VAL A 62 9.32 0.78 -10.33
C VAL A 62 10.64 0.54 -9.62
N THR A 63 10.76 1.07 -8.40
CA THR A 63 11.83 0.66 -7.49
C THR A 63 11.39 -0.65 -6.85
N CYS A 64 11.86 -1.77 -7.39
CA CYS A 64 11.65 -3.07 -6.76
C CYS A 64 12.62 -3.20 -5.58
N SER A 65 12.16 -2.84 -4.38
CA SER A 65 12.83 -3.32 -3.17
C SER A 65 12.49 -4.79 -3.01
N GLU A 66 13.49 -5.67 -3.05
CA GLU A 66 13.32 -7.06 -2.63
C GLU A 66 12.78 -7.07 -1.20
N SER A 67 11.77 -7.91 -0.96
CA SER A 67 11.10 -8.04 0.32
C SER A 67 12.12 -8.43 1.41
N PRO A 68 12.06 -7.88 2.64
CA PRO A 68 13.02 -8.23 3.71
C PRO A 68 12.84 -9.65 4.27
N LEU A 69 11.91 -10.45 3.74
CA LEU A 69 11.41 -11.67 4.38
C LEU A 69 12.14 -12.95 3.98
N ASN A 70 13.27 -12.89 3.25
CA ASN A 70 14.05 -14.09 2.93
C ASN A 70 15.52 -13.94 3.33
N GLY A 71 15.83 -14.42 4.55
CA GLY A 71 17.00 -15.23 4.85
C GLY A 71 18.41 -14.63 4.70
N GLN A 72 19.08 -14.57 5.85
CA GLN A 72 20.53 -14.66 6.06
C GLN A 72 21.41 -13.42 5.81
N ASP A 73 21.92 -12.92 6.95
CA ASP A 73 23.11 -12.10 7.15
C ASP A 73 24.17 -12.27 6.06
N ASN A 74 24.25 -11.29 5.17
CA ASN A 74 25.41 -11.09 4.30
C ASN A 74 25.76 -9.59 4.33
N PRO A 75 26.85 -9.18 5.01
CA PRO A 75 27.17 -7.77 5.24
C PRO A 75 27.65 -6.99 3.99
N ASN A 76 27.69 -7.61 2.81
CA ASN A 76 28.29 -7.03 1.60
C ASN A 76 27.34 -6.82 0.41
N ARG A 77 26.01 -6.88 0.60
CA ARG A 77 25.09 -6.50 -0.49
C ARG A 77 24.84 -5.01 -0.45
N LEU A 78 25.62 -4.25 -1.24
CA LEU A 78 25.20 -2.93 -1.72
C LEU A 78 23.75 -3.05 -2.18
N SER A 79 22.84 -2.29 -1.56
CA SER A 79 21.43 -2.19 -1.97
C SER A 79 21.36 -1.70 -3.42
N ARG A 80 21.44 -2.64 -4.38
CA ARG A 80 21.20 -2.35 -5.78
C ARG A 80 19.69 -2.20 -5.91
N SER A 81 19.23 -0.97 -5.77
CA SER A 81 17.90 -0.54 -6.20
C SER A 81 17.77 -0.87 -7.70
N SER A 82 17.26 -2.05 -8.02
CA SER A 82 17.02 -2.48 -9.38
C SER A 82 15.80 -1.74 -9.92
N VAL A 83 16.01 -0.87 -10.90
CA VAL A 83 14.93 -0.19 -11.62
C VAL A 83 14.34 -1.19 -12.60
N CYS A 84 13.15 -1.70 -12.31
CA CYS A 84 12.43 -2.62 -13.18
C CYS A 84 11.41 -1.86 -14.03
N ILE A 85 11.29 -2.27 -15.31
CA ILE A 85 10.25 -1.79 -16.21
C ILE A 85 9.07 -2.76 -16.10
N CYS A 86 7.97 -2.31 -15.52
CA CYS A 86 6.76 -3.12 -15.34
C CYS A 86 5.66 -2.64 -16.31
N SER A 87 4.81 -3.57 -16.76
CA SER A 87 3.53 -3.24 -17.42
C SER A 87 2.60 -2.53 -16.43
N THR A 88 1.64 -1.75 -16.94
CA THR A 88 0.66 -1.01 -16.11
C THR A 88 -0.10 -1.93 -15.17
N GLU A 89 -0.49 -3.12 -15.64
CA GLU A 89 -1.17 -4.15 -14.83
C GLU A 89 -0.29 -4.63 -13.66
N SER A 90 1.01 -4.81 -13.88
CA SER A 90 1.95 -5.19 -12.82
C SER A 90 2.21 -4.05 -11.84
N ALA A 91 2.13 -2.80 -12.29
CA ALA A 91 2.36 -1.62 -11.48
C ALA A 91 1.16 -1.32 -10.57
N GLU A 92 -0.07 -1.50 -11.07
CA GLU A 92 -1.31 -1.41 -10.29
C GLU A 92 -1.34 -2.46 -9.17
N LYS A 93 -1.04 -3.73 -9.52
CA LYS A 93 -0.96 -4.83 -8.54
C LYS A 93 0.09 -4.60 -7.46
N ASN A 94 1.21 -3.95 -7.80
CA ASN A 94 2.24 -3.57 -6.84
C ASN A 94 1.75 -2.46 -5.89
N ASP A 95 1.00 -1.47 -6.37
CA ASP A 95 0.43 -0.43 -5.50
C ASP A 95 -0.56 -1.03 -4.47
N ILE A 96 -1.39 -2.00 -4.89
CA ILE A 96 -2.28 -2.73 -3.99
C ILE A 96 -1.50 -3.54 -2.95
N TYR A 97 -0.42 -4.22 -3.36
CA TYR A 97 0.45 -4.93 -2.42
C TYR A 97 1.06 -3.98 -1.38
N ARG A 98 1.61 -2.84 -1.83
CA ARG A 98 2.21 -1.84 -0.95
C ARG A 98 1.18 -1.21 -0.01
N LEU A 99 -0.05 -0.98 -0.49
CA LEU A 99 -1.17 -0.61 0.37
C LEU A 99 -1.40 -1.68 1.44
N GLY A 100 -1.42 -2.97 1.07
CA GLY A 100 -1.52 -4.08 2.03
C GLY A 100 -0.42 -4.05 3.10
N VAL A 101 0.83 -3.75 2.73
CA VAL A 101 1.94 -3.60 3.69
C VAL A 101 1.68 -2.43 4.64
N ILE A 102 1.25 -1.28 4.12
CA ILE A 102 0.91 -0.10 4.93
C ILE A 102 -0.26 -0.40 5.88
N LEU A 103 -1.30 -1.10 5.43
CA LEU A 103 -2.43 -1.48 6.27
C LEU A 103 -1.99 -2.42 7.40
N LEU A 104 -1.16 -3.41 7.08
CA LEU A 104 -0.57 -4.31 8.07
C LEU A 104 0.32 -3.54 9.05
N GLU A 105 1.09 -2.56 8.58
CA GLU A 105 1.91 -1.70 9.45
C GLU A 105 1.07 -0.73 10.29
N LEU A 106 -0.09 -0.29 9.84
CA LEU A 106 -1.03 0.47 10.68
C LEU A 106 -1.65 -0.42 11.76
N GLU A 107 -2.00 -1.66 11.41
CA GLU A 107 -2.48 -2.69 12.33
C GLU A 107 -1.39 -3.14 13.31
N ARG A 108 -0.12 -3.21 12.87
CA ARG A 108 1.03 -3.64 13.66
C ARG A 108 1.77 -2.49 14.35
N GLY A 109 1.63 -1.25 13.89
CA GLY A 109 2.10 -0.06 14.60
C GLY A 109 1.32 0.18 15.90
N LEU A 110 0.15 -0.45 16.01
CA LEU A 110 -0.57 -0.68 17.26
C LEU A 110 0.00 -1.86 18.09
N ALA A 111 0.78 -2.74 17.47
CA ALA A 111 1.31 -3.99 18.03
C ALA A 111 2.85 -4.05 17.94
N GLU A 112 3.54 -3.46 18.91
CA GLU A 112 4.85 -4.00 19.26
C GLU A 112 4.67 -5.38 19.91
N SER A 113 4.90 -6.41 19.09
CA SER A 113 5.10 -7.86 19.39
C SER A 113 3.95 -8.85 19.08
N PRO A 114 4.27 -10.08 18.60
CA PRO A 114 3.35 -10.93 17.83
C PRO A 114 2.39 -11.81 18.65
N LEU A 115 2.28 -11.65 19.96
CA LEU A 115 1.66 -12.68 20.81
C LEU A 115 0.32 -12.32 21.48
N ARG A 116 -0.27 -11.15 21.21
CA ARG A 116 -1.51 -10.78 21.90
C ARG A 116 -2.46 -9.93 21.08
N LEU A 117 -3.08 -10.48 20.03
CA LEU A 117 -4.13 -9.78 19.26
C LEU A 117 -5.29 -9.17 20.10
N ARG A 118 -5.51 -9.66 21.33
CA ARG A 118 -6.50 -9.10 22.27
C ARG A 118 -5.92 -8.12 23.30
N GLU A 119 -4.60 -8.14 23.53
CA GLU A 119 -3.93 -7.19 24.44
C GLU A 119 -3.16 -6.06 23.71
N ALA A 120 -2.83 -6.26 22.43
CA ALA A 120 -2.08 -5.35 21.56
C ALA A 120 -2.97 -4.34 20.82
N ILE A 121 -4.26 -4.29 21.16
CA ILE A 121 -5.09 -3.16 20.82
C ILE A 121 -4.70 -2.05 21.78
N ASP A 122 -4.27 -0.90 21.26
CA ASP A 122 -4.02 0.31 22.04
C ASP A 122 -5.17 0.49 23.07
N PRO A 123 -4.86 0.59 24.37
CA PRO A 123 -5.89 0.70 25.41
C PRO A 123 -6.88 1.84 25.16
N SER A 124 -6.46 2.91 24.47
CA SER A 124 -7.30 4.05 24.11
C SER A 124 -8.34 3.75 23.03
N ILE A 125 -8.17 2.67 22.24
CA ILE A 125 -9.13 2.25 21.21
C ILE A 125 -9.86 0.95 21.55
N ARG A 126 -9.57 0.32 22.69
CA ARG A 126 -10.32 -0.88 23.12
C ARG A 126 -11.79 -0.54 23.35
N GLY A 127 -12.67 -1.27 22.67
CA GLY A 127 -14.11 -1.06 22.75
C GLY A 127 -14.62 0.13 21.93
N THR A 128 -13.75 0.84 21.20
CA THR A 128 -14.15 1.96 20.32
C THR A 128 -14.25 1.55 18.85
N PHE A 129 -14.03 0.28 18.52
CA PHE A 129 -14.19 -0.26 17.17
C PHE A 129 -15.12 -1.46 17.18
N ALA A 130 -15.91 -1.62 16.10
CA ALA A 130 -16.72 -2.80 15.89
C ALA A 130 -15.82 -3.98 15.50
N HIS A 131 -16.05 -5.15 16.11
CA HIS A 131 -15.31 -6.37 15.81
C HIS A 131 -15.36 -6.71 14.31
N GLU A 132 -16.53 -6.54 13.69
CA GLU A 132 -16.71 -6.77 12.25
C GLU A 132 -15.85 -5.83 11.40
N SER A 133 -15.77 -4.54 11.72
CA SER A 133 -14.90 -3.60 10.97
C SER A 133 -13.41 -3.98 11.06
N LEU A 134 -12.96 -4.47 12.22
CA LEU A 134 -11.58 -4.96 12.36
C LEU A 134 -11.36 -6.24 11.56
N LYS A 135 -12.30 -7.18 11.62
CA LYS A 135 -12.23 -8.44 10.86
C LYS A 135 -12.18 -8.18 9.35
N THR A 136 -13.08 -7.32 8.84
CA THR A 136 -13.10 -6.96 7.42
C THR A 136 -11.79 -6.25 6.99
N ALA A 137 -11.23 -5.38 7.84
CA ALA A 137 -9.95 -4.74 7.57
C ALA A 137 -8.79 -5.76 7.47
N VAL A 138 -8.70 -6.72 8.40
CA VAL A 138 -7.68 -7.77 8.34
C VAL A 138 -7.87 -8.65 7.10
N GLU A 139 -9.10 -9.02 6.76
CA GLU A 139 -9.40 -9.83 5.56
C GLU A 139 -8.98 -9.13 4.26
N ILE A 140 -9.29 -7.83 4.12
CA ILE A 140 -8.89 -7.09 2.91
C ILE A 140 -7.37 -6.88 2.86
N THR A 141 -6.73 -6.63 4.01
CA THR A 141 -5.27 -6.55 4.12
C THR A 141 -4.61 -7.85 3.65
N MET A 142 -5.13 -9.01 4.08
CA MET A 142 -4.61 -10.31 3.65
C MET A 142 -4.82 -10.58 2.16
N LYS A 143 -5.94 -10.14 1.57
CA LYS A 143 -6.15 -10.21 0.11
C LYS A 143 -5.17 -9.34 -0.67
N CYS A 144 -4.84 -8.15 -0.15
CA CYS A 144 -3.83 -7.27 -0.75
C CYS A 144 -2.40 -7.85 -0.68
N LEU A 145 -2.12 -8.66 0.35
CA LEU A 145 -0.81 -9.27 0.60
C LEU A 145 -0.68 -10.68 0.01
N ASN A 146 -1.63 -11.15 -0.80
CA ASN A 146 -1.57 -12.48 -1.37
C ASN A 146 -0.31 -12.64 -2.25
N LYS A 147 0.25 -13.85 -2.29
CA LYS A 147 1.41 -14.15 -3.15
C LYS A 147 1.04 -14.07 -4.63
N ASP A 148 -0.19 -14.44 -4.96
CA ASP A 148 -0.70 -14.42 -6.32
C ASP A 148 -1.25 -13.04 -6.68
N SER A 149 -0.47 -12.24 -7.41
CA SER A 149 -0.88 -10.87 -7.77
C SER A 149 -2.14 -10.80 -8.65
N ILE A 150 -2.55 -11.90 -9.28
CA ILE A 150 -3.81 -11.99 -10.04
C ILE A 150 -5.03 -11.92 -9.11
N SER A 151 -4.88 -12.39 -7.87
CA SER A 151 -5.95 -12.41 -6.87
C SER A 151 -6.05 -11.12 -6.07
N HIS A 152 -5.17 -10.14 -6.32
CA HIS A 152 -5.24 -8.86 -5.63
C HIS A 152 -6.57 -8.16 -5.98
N PRO A 153 -7.25 -7.60 -4.98
CA PRO A 153 -8.46 -6.82 -5.21
C PRO A 153 -8.14 -5.54 -5.99
N THR A 154 -9.14 -4.98 -6.67
CA THR A 154 -9.04 -3.62 -7.21
C THR A 154 -9.07 -2.59 -6.09
N ILE A 155 -8.64 -1.35 -6.36
CA ILE A 155 -8.70 -0.29 -5.34
C ILE A 155 -10.15 0.04 -4.95
N GLU A 156 -11.09 -0.10 -5.90
CA GLU A 156 -12.53 0.00 -5.65
C GLU A 156 -13.02 -1.08 -4.68
N ASP A 157 -12.60 -2.34 -4.87
CA ASP A 157 -12.93 -3.43 -3.96
C ASP A 157 -12.38 -3.16 -2.55
N VAL A 158 -11.13 -2.67 -2.45
CA VAL A 158 -10.54 -2.31 -1.15
C VAL A 158 -11.36 -1.23 -0.45
N LEU A 159 -11.73 -0.17 -1.17
CA LEU A 159 -12.55 0.91 -0.63
C LEU A 159 -13.95 0.45 -0.22
N TRP A 160 -14.55 -0.48 -0.97
CA TRP A 160 -15.85 -1.05 -0.65
C TRP A 160 -15.82 -1.78 0.71
N HIS A 161 -14.79 -2.60 0.96
CA HIS A 161 -14.64 -3.34 2.21
C HIS A 161 -14.31 -2.44 3.41
N MET A 162 -13.70 -1.27 3.20
CA MET A 162 -13.29 -0.36 4.29
C MET A 162 -14.36 0.67 4.70
N GLN A 163 -15.53 0.69 4.06
CA GLN A 163 -16.62 1.64 4.37
C GLN A 163 -17.55 1.18 5.51
N TYR A 164 -17.33 -0.01 6.07
CA TYR A 164 -18.14 -0.64 7.11
C TYR A 164 -17.59 -0.38 8.53
#